data_AF-A0AAD5UHJ1-F1
#
_entry.id   AF-A0AAD5UHJ1-F1
#
_cell.length_a   1.000
_cell.length_b   1.000
_cell.length_c   1.000
_cell.angle_alpha   90.00
_cell.angle_beta   90.00
_cell.angle_gamma   90.00
#
_symmetry.space_group_name_H-M   'P 1'
#
loop_
_entity.id
_entity.type
_entity.pdbx_description
1 polymer ?
#
loop_
_entity_poly.entity_id
_entity_poly.type
_entity_poly.pdbx_seq_one_letter_code
_entity_poly.pdbx_strand_id
1 'polypeptide(L)'
;MSRQSLAPGKARNQLADSFAGLNINGLDRRSTMGLRSSITGRQSIYGRQSLSMNTPQIAKDPRPIKDKKWQTNAINRLITFLVNSGYPHPVSPKSLTPPTSKDFQTIFKFLYAQLDPYYEFQKKFEEEVPVILKGLRYPFADQISKSNLFTVGSLHAWPTLLAMLIWMMELILCVDHLDEDSSDLNENEQAEKMFFEYLTKAYSLWLSGANDLDIIDRALLENFERKDEKNKKEIEKLTKEYDSLEKEWNTLRKSESPLTVLEREEALLLSDKEKFQSYIAHIEAKKQKLYESVLFLQQEFEASGELYLIVEETVKNLTAERAHLNATVDAQELSPTDVDRMNAERDQLSKNLQKLSVQLDDVNKAVWNKEIAVQKKMDSLERSCEKFNSLLYKLDLLGRTNSKFSALSQELKIDVQQSKVDAMVSINLRKQVKPSLFVLIESYKNAFFKITDECIALSEKLDSFNWNVIKKREEIQSIESKIQLLNDRYNQEKEQIGNGLMNTTKEMENMEREIQQLKKEAHQMMYSSQQKLQAASKKYQETFKTLNAQREQLMAQVIKSLTVSFSFEQHVSHSLNDFERQCQEELDNLTAIEF
;
A
#
# COMPACT_ATOMS: atom_id res chain seq x y z
N MET A 1 -66.58 49.36 9.15
CA MET A 1 -67.34 49.33 10.42
C MET A 1 -66.43 48.71 11.47
N SER A 2 -65.61 49.53 12.12
CA SER A 2 -65.82 50.04 13.49
C SER A 2 -65.67 48.99 14.59
N ARG A 3 -64.50 49.06 15.27
CA ARG A 3 -64.28 48.94 16.72
C ARG A 3 -64.54 47.54 17.35
N GLN A 4 -63.88 47.09 18.41
CA GLN A 4 -62.95 47.68 19.36
C GLN A 4 -62.24 46.54 20.12
N SER A 5 -61.05 46.86 20.60
CA SER A 5 -60.24 46.15 21.60
C SER A 5 -60.94 45.89 22.94
N LEU A 6 -60.59 44.78 23.59
CA LEU A 6 -60.56 44.64 25.05
C LEU A 6 -59.33 43.81 25.47
N ALA A 7 -58.41 44.47 26.17
CA ALA A 7 -57.53 43.92 27.20
C ALA A 7 -57.97 44.61 28.53
N PRO A 8 -57.68 44.13 29.76
CA PRO A 8 -56.30 43.89 30.23
C PRO A 8 -56.14 42.78 31.30
N GLY A 9 -54.88 42.46 31.67
CA GLY A 9 -54.58 41.69 32.87
C GLY A 9 -53.11 41.27 32.99
N LYS A 10 -52.27 42.16 33.52
CA LYS A 10 -50.84 41.97 33.80
C LYS A 10 -50.60 40.98 34.95
N ALA A 11 -49.61 40.11 34.81
CA ALA A 11 -48.69 39.75 35.89
C ALA A 11 -47.27 39.62 35.33
N ARG A 12 -46.33 40.18 36.07
CA ARG A 12 -44.96 40.57 35.72
C ARG A 12 -44.03 39.84 36.69
N ASN A 13 -43.00 39.18 36.18
CA ASN A 13 -41.61 39.18 36.67
C ASN A 13 -40.78 38.31 35.72
N GLN A 14 -39.95 38.91 34.86
CA GLN A 14 -38.59 39.38 35.13
C GLN A 14 -37.61 38.21 35.30
N LEU A 15 -36.92 37.87 34.21
CA LEU A 15 -35.46 37.94 34.12
C LEU A 15 -35.09 38.36 32.68
N ALA A 16 -34.96 39.67 32.55
CA ALA A 16 -34.18 40.43 31.56
C ALA A 16 -32.68 40.11 31.76
N ASP A 17 -31.72 40.41 30.90
CA ASP A 17 -31.60 41.08 29.59
C ASP A 17 -30.15 40.69 29.15
N SER A 18 -29.72 40.69 27.90
CA SER A 18 -29.63 41.85 27.00
C SER A 18 -29.22 41.28 25.62
N PHE A 19 -29.95 41.50 24.52
CA PHE A 19 -29.98 42.71 23.67
C PHE A 19 -28.59 43.19 23.21
N ALA A 20 -28.34 43.67 21.99
CA ALA A 20 -28.96 43.62 20.66
C ALA A 20 -28.16 44.59 19.77
N GLY A 21 -28.08 44.26 18.48
CA GLY A 21 -28.05 45.21 17.35
C GLY A 21 -26.74 45.95 17.07
N LEU A 22 -26.45 46.42 15.86
CA LEU A 22 -27.16 46.39 14.56
C LEU A 22 -26.23 47.04 13.51
N ASN A 23 -26.66 46.98 12.24
CA ASN A 23 -26.11 47.54 10.99
C ASN A 23 -24.89 46.85 10.37
N ILE A 24 -24.95 46.23 9.17
CA ILE A 24 -25.65 46.47 7.87
C ILE A 24 -25.12 47.66 7.08
N ASN A 25 -24.34 47.34 6.05
CA ASN A 25 -24.36 47.81 4.64
C ASN A 25 -23.09 47.25 3.98
N GLY A 26 -23.05 46.61 2.82
CA GLY A 26 -24.02 46.29 1.77
C GLY A 26 -23.22 45.96 0.49
N LEU A 27 -23.73 45.03 -0.32
CA LEU A 27 -23.59 44.94 -1.80
C LEU A 27 -22.16 44.67 -2.36
N ASP A 28 -21.91 43.90 -3.42
CA ASP A 28 -22.66 42.99 -4.28
C ASP A 28 -21.59 42.28 -5.17
N ARG A 29 -21.91 41.07 -5.64
CA ARG A 29 -21.60 40.47 -6.96
C ARG A 29 -20.18 40.56 -7.56
N ARG A 30 -19.66 39.39 -7.98
CA ARG A 30 -18.71 39.30 -9.10
C ARG A 30 -19.01 38.10 -10.01
N SER A 31 -19.33 38.40 -11.27
CA SER A 31 -19.40 37.49 -12.40
C SER A 31 -18.41 37.94 -13.49
N THR A 32 -17.62 36.98 -13.97
CA THR A 32 -17.18 36.64 -15.35
C THR A 32 -16.84 37.68 -16.44
N MET A 33 -15.85 37.26 -17.28
CA MET A 33 -15.40 37.75 -18.61
C MET A 33 -14.50 39.01 -18.61
N GLY A 34 -13.41 39.15 -19.38
CA GLY A 34 -12.77 38.38 -20.45
C GLY A 34 -12.02 39.33 -21.41
N LEU A 35 -10.86 38.91 -21.97
CA LEU A 35 -10.18 39.41 -23.20
C LEU A 35 -9.49 40.80 -23.11
N ARG A 36 -8.37 41.18 -23.76
CA ARG A 36 -7.44 40.74 -24.85
C ARG A 36 -6.17 41.64 -24.71
N SER A 37 -4.93 41.30 -25.13
CA SER A 37 -4.35 41.40 -26.50
C SER A 37 -2.82 41.11 -26.36
N SER A 38 -2.13 40.18 -27.04
CA SER A 38 -1.68 40.01 -28.47
C SER A 38 -0.24 40.47 -28.76
N ILE A 39 0.47 39.73 -29.66
CA ILE A 39 1.68 40.02 -30.49
C ILE A 39 2.95 39.21 -30.10
N THR A 40 3.15 37.99 -30.64
CA THR A 40 3.86 37.54 -31.88
C THR A 40 5.40 37.41 -31.78
N GLY A 41 5.95 36.28 -32.25
CA GLY A 41 7.29 36.21 -32.87
C GLY A 41 8.13 34.96 -32.56
N ARG A 42 8.27 34.06 -33.55
CA ARG A 42 9.17 32.88 -33.56
C ARG A 42 10.64 33.28 -33.84
N GLN A 43 11.63 32.56 -33.30
CA GLN A 43 12.60 31.72 -34.04
C GLN A 43 13.79 31.25 -33.17
N SER A 44 14.36 30.12 -33.59
CA SER A 44 15.40 29.26 -33.00
C SER A 44 16.84 29.70 -33.27
N ILE A 45 17.78 29.44 -32.34
CA ILE A 45 19.22 29.30 -32.63
C ILE A 45 19.81 28.14 -31.80
N TYR A 46 20.40 27.17 -32.50
CA TYR A 46 21.31 26.16 -31.94
C TYR A 46 22.65 26.83 -31.57
N GLY A 47 23.18 26.52 -30.39
CA GLY A 47 24.54 26.85 -30.00
C GLY A 47 25.06 25.85 -28.97
N ARG A 48 25.80 24.84 -29.44
CA ARG A 48 26.69 24.02 -28.60
C ARG A 48 27.76 24.93 -27.98
N GLN A 49 27.93 24.89 -26.67
CA GLN A 49 29.23 25.23 -26.05
C GLN A 49 29.50 24.32 -24.84
N SER A 50 30.49 23.45 -25.09
CA SER A 50 31.44 22.76 -24.23
C SER A 50 31.31 22.82 -22.69
N LEU A 51 31.39 21.60 -22.13
CA LEU A 51 31.96 21.25 -20.83
C LEU A 51 33.15 22.15 -20.45
N SER A 52 32.91 23.07 -19.52
CA SER A 52 33.94 23.71 -18.70
C SER A 52 33.91 23.04 -17.34
N MET A 53 35.08 22.55 -16.90
CA MET A 53 35.35 22.11 -15.53
C MET A 53 34.84 23.15 -14.52
N ASN A 54 33.72 22.88 -13.87
CA ASN A 54 33.34 23.60 -12.65
C ASN A 54 34.21 23.03 -11.52
N THR A 55 35.29 23.72 -11.20
CA THR A 55 35.78 23.72 -9.82
C THR A 55 34.63 24.21 -8.93
N PRO A 56 34.28 23.51 -7.84
CA PRO A 56 33.23 23.97 -6.96
C PRO A 56 33.70 25.29 -6.33
N GLN A 57 33.10 26.40 -6.73
CA GLN A 57 33.14 27.64 -5.97
C GLN A 57 32.68 27.30 -4.55
N ILE A 58 33.59 27.39 -3.58
CA ILE A 58 33.30 27.13 -2.16
C ILE A 58 32.11 27.99 -1.79
N ALA A 59 30.94 27.35 -1.63
CA ALA A 59 29.74 28.01 -1.18
C ALA A 59 30.04 28.69 0.16
N LYS A 60 29.59 29.93 0.32
CA LYS A 60 29.65 30.66 1.58
C LYS A 60 29.05 29.79 2.71
N ASP A 61 29.67 29.78 3.89
CA ASP A 61 29.19 28.99 5.03
C ASP A 61 27.70 29.30 5.29
N PRO A 62 26.79 28.31 5.15
CA PRO A 62 25.35 28.51 5.26
C PRO A 62 24.92 28.72 6.71
N ARG A 63 25.78 28.43 7.69
CA ARG A 63 25.45 28.58 9.11
C ARG A 63 25.43 30.06 9.48
N PRO A 64 24.46 30.50 10.30
CA PRO A 64 24.39 31.88 10.77
C PRO A 64 25.42 32.15 11.88
N ILE A 65 26.71 31.94 11.60
CA ILE A 65 27.80 31.98 12.59
C ILE A 65 27.92 33.35 13.27
N LYS A 66 27.46 34.43 12.63
CA LYS A 66 27.46 35.79 13.17
C LYS A 66 26.27 36.09 14.09
N ASP A 67 25.22 35.28 14.06
CA ASP A 67 24.04 35.45 14.92
C ASP A 67 24.38 35.07 16.38
N LYS A 68 24.06 35.98 17.31
CA LYS A 68 24.31 35.78 18.74
C LYS A 68 23.45 34.67 19.33
N LYS A 69 22.23 34.48 18.84
CA LYS A 69 21.37 33.38 19.32
C LYS A 69 21.96 32.02 18.94
N TRP A 70 22.46 31.91 17.71
CA TRP A 70 23.15 30.71 17.24
C TRP A 70 24.42 30.44 18.05
N GLN A 71 25.26 31.47 18.28
CA GLN A 71 26.48 31.34 19.10
C GLN A 71 26.19 30.83 20.51
N THR A 72 25.17 31.37 21.20
CA THR A 72 24.79 30.93 22.54
C THR A 72 24.31 29.48 22.56
N ASN A 73 23.48 29.08 21.57
CA ASN A 73 23.02 27.69 21.45
C ASN A 73 24.19 26.73 21.19
N ALA A 74 25.07 27.08 20.26
CA ALA A 74 26.29 26.34 19.95
C ALA A 74 27.15 26.13 21.21
N ILE A 75 27.46 27.20 21.94
CA ILE A 75 28.24 27.12 23.18
C ILE A 75 27.60 26.16 24.19
N ASN A 76 26.29 26.24 24.39
CA ASN A 76 25.60 25.35 25.31
C ASN A 76 25.66 23.89 24.86
N ARG A 77 25.45 23.60 23.56
CA ARG A 77 25.56 22.24 23.01
C ARG A 77 26.96 21.67 23.21
N LEU A 78 27.98 22.47 22.91
CA LEU A 78 29.38 22.07 23.09
C LEU A 78 29.71 21.78 24.56
N ILE A 79 29.24 22.62 25.49
CA ILE A 79 29.44 22.39 26.94
C ILE A 79 28.78 21.09 27.37
N THR A 80 27.52 20.86 27.00
CA THR A 80 26.80 19.62 27.34
C THR A 80 27.55 18.40 26.84
N PHE A 81 28.02 18.43 25.59
CA PHE A 81 28.81 17.34 25.02
C PHE A 81 30.12 17.12 25.79
N LEU A 82 30.92 18.17 26.03
CA LEU A 82 32.20 18.06 26.74
C LEU A 82 32.02 17.48 28.15
N VAL A 83 30.96 17.86 28.86
CA VAL A 83 30.65 17.31 30.19
C VAL A 83 30.26 15.83 30.09
N ASN A 84 29.40 15.46 29.14
CA ASN A 84 28.96 14.08 28.98
C ASN A 84 30.09 13.14 28.54
N SER A 85 31.01 13.62 27.70
CA SER A 85 32.16 12.84 27.20
C SER A 85 33.35 12.80 28.16
N GLY A 86 33.24 13.38 29.37
CA GLY A 86 34.29 13.30 30.40
C GLY A 86 35.48 14.26 30.21
N TYR A 87 35.24 15.48 29.69
CA TYR A 87 36.31 16.48 29.54
C TYR A 87 36.95 16.87 30.88
N PRO A 88 38.29 16.86 31.01
CA PRO A 88 38.99 16.95 32.30
C PRO A 88 39.08 18.37 32.90
N HIS A 89 38.73 19.42 32.16
CA HIS A 89 38.84 20.82 32.63
C HIS A 89 37.46 21.46 32.83
N PRO A 90 37.30 22.39 33.80
CA PRO A 90 36.01 23.03 34.05
C PRO A 90 35.58 23.89 32.85
N VAL A 91 34.37 23.68 32.36
CA VAL A 91 33.77 24.43 31.25
C VAL A 91 32.55 25.21 31.74
N SER A 92 32.43 26.47 31.32
CA SER A 92 31.27 27.32 31.62
C SER A 92 30.88 28.17 30.40
N PRO A 93 29.64 28.65 30.30
CA PRO A 93 29.24 29.54 29.20
C PRO A 93 30.12 30.80 29.10
N LYS A 94 30.62 31.30 30.24
CA LYS A 94 31.52 32.47 30.30
C LYS A 94 32.93 32.17 29.79
N SER A 95 33.42 30.94 29.94
CA SER A 95 34.77 30.55 29.47
C SER A 95 34.83 30.37 27.95
N LEU A 96 33.68 30.28 27.26
CA LEU A 96 33.57 30.15 25.80
C LEU A 96 33.04 31.42 25.11
N THR A 97 33.09 32.57 25.79
CA THR A 97 32.64 33.87 25.26
C THR A 97 33.66 35.01 25.43
N PRO A 98 34.63 35.17 24.51
CA PRO A 98 35.39 34.16 23.76
C PRO A 98 36.50 33.52 24.64
N PRO A 99 37.00 32.31 24.31
CA PRO A 99 37.97 31.58 25.14
C PRO A 99 39.41 32.09 25.00
N THR A 100 40.27 31.67 25.94
CA THR A 100 41.72 31.82 25.81
C THR A 100 42.29 30.87 24.77
N SER A 101 43.46 31.19 24.20
CA SER A 101 44.14 30.30 23.24
C SER A 101 44.43 28.92 23.83
N LYS A 102 44.74 28.85 25.13
CA LYS A 102 45.00 27.59 25.82
C LYS A 102 43.73 26.74 25.94
N ASP A 103 42.62 27.34 26.36
CA ASP A 103 41.35 26.62 26.53
C ASP A 103 40.80 26.13 25.18
N PHE A 104 40.95 26.94 24.13
CA PHE A 104 40.58 26.51 22.78
C PHE A 104 41.41 25.29 22.32
N GLN A 105 42.73 25.33 22.54
CA GLN A 105 43.62 24.22 22.15
C GLN A 105 43.28 22.93 22.89
N THR A 106 43.00 22.99 24.20
CA THR A 106 42.65 21.80 24.98
C THR A 106 41.31 21.20 24.55
N ILE A 107 40.32 22.05 24.23
CA ILE A 107 39.02 21.60 23.70
C ILE A 107 39.19 20.96 22.33
N PHE A 108 39.93 21.58 21.41
CA PHE A 108 40.17 21.01 20.08
C PHE A 108 40.87 19.65 20.18
N LYS A 109 41.95 19.55 20.97
CA LYS A 109 42.70 18.30 21.17
C LYS A 109 41.81 17.21 21.75
N PHE A 110 40.96 17.54 22.71
CA PHE A 110 40.01 16.59 23.28
C PHE A 110 39.00 16.09 22.26
N LEU A 111 38.37 16.98 21.48
CA LEU A 111 37.44 16.57 20.44
C LEU A 111 38.13 15.70 19.38
N TYR A 112 39.36 16.04 19.00
CA TYR A 112 40.08 15.26 18.01
C TYR A 112 40.49 13.88 18.53
N ALA A 113 40.87 13.76 19.80
CA ALA A 113 41.21 12.47 20.41
C ALA A 113 40.01 11.51 20.49
N GLN A 114 38.76 12.00 20.44
CA GLN A 114 37.57 11.15 20.32
C GLN A 114 37.44 10.53 18.91
N LEU A 115 37.97 11.20 17.88
CA LEU A 115 37.97 10.69 16.51
C LEU A 115 39.20 9.83 16.20
N ASP A 116 40.36 10.19 16.76
CA ASP A 116 41.61 9.46 16.59
C ASP A 116 42.37 9.38 17.93
N PRO A 117 42.14 8.32 18.73
CA PRO A 117 42.76 8.16 20.05
C PRO A 117 44.28 8.02 20.03
N TYR A 118 44.88 7.65 18.89
CA TYR A 118 46.31 7.40 18.76
C TYR A 118 47.09 8.59 18.16
N TYR A 119 46.41 9.70 17.87
CA TYR A 119 47.06 10.88 17.30
C TYR A 119 47.82 11.71 18.34
N GLU A 120 49.12 11.91 18.11
CA GLU A 120 49.97 12.79 18.90
C GLU A 120 50.38 14.03 18.10
N PHE A 121 50.16 15.22 18.66
CA PHE A 121 50.56 16.49 18.04
C PHE A 121 52.08 16.69 18.13
N GLN A 122 52.78 16.77 17.00
CA GLN A 122 54.25 16.81 16.94
C GLN A 122 54.82 18.21 16.67
N LYS A 123 54.08 19.03 15.93
CA LYS A 123 54.42 20.42 15.55
C LYS A 123 53.58 21.41 16.34
N LYS A 124 53.78 22.70 16.04
CA LYS A 124 52.95 23.78 16.60
C LYS A 124 51.49 23.58 16.19
N PHE A 125 50.59 23.76 17.15
CA PHE A 125 49.15 23.55 16.99
C PHE A 125 48.58 24.26 15.75
N GLU A 126 48.98 25.51 15.52
CA GLU A 126 48.49 26.35 14.43
C GLU A 126 48.92 25.85 13.03
N GLU A 127 49.92 24.97 12.95
CA GLU A 127 50.39 24.36 11.71
C GLU A 127 49.70 23.04 11.40
N GLU A 128 49.33 22.28 12.44
CA GLU A 128 48.70 20.97 12.29
C GLU A 128 47.19 21.08 12.11
N VAL A 129 46.51 22.00 12.81
CA VAL A 129 45.05 22.13 12.74
C VAL A 129 44.52 22.32 11.31
N PRO A 130 45.09 23.17 10.44
CA PRO A 130 44.63 23.26 9.05
C PRO A 130 44.81 21.94 8.27
N VAL A 131 45.84 21.16 8.57
CA VAL A 131 46.08 19.85 7.93
C VAL A 131 45.07 18.82 8.44
N ILE A 132 44.84 18.78 9.76
CA ILE A 132 43.83 17.92 10.40
C ILE A 132 42.44 18.22 9.84
N LEU A 133 42.05 19.49 9.75
CA LEU A 133 40.75 19.88 9.21
C LEU A 133 40.59 19.50 7.72
N LYS A 134 41.67 19.58 6.93
CA LYS A 134 41.67 19.09 5.54
C LYS A 134 41.58 17.56 5.47
N GLY A 135 42.24 16.85 6.38
CA GLY A 135 42.16 15.40 6.53
C GLY A 135 40.75 14.93 6.89
N LEU A 136 40.11 15.62 7.84
CA LEU A 136 38.70 15.42 8.21
C LEU A 136 37.71 15.92 7.15
N ARG A 137 38.18 16.48 6.03
CA ARG A 137 37.35 17.03 4.94
C ARG A 137 36.38 18.12 5.40
N TYR A 138 36.79 18.93 6.38
CA TYR A 138 35.98 20.06 6.85
C TYR A 138 35.70 21.04 5.68
N PRO A 139 34.43 21.31 5.33
CA PRO A 139 34.08 22.06 4.11
C PRO A 139 34.63 23.48 4.04
N PHE A 140 34.90 24.10 5.20
CA PHE A 140 35.39 25.47 5.31
C PHE A 140 36.83 25.56 5.83
N ALA A 141 37.63 24.49 5.67
CA ALA A 141 39.01 24.44 6.14
C ALA A 141 39.88 25.58 5.59
N ASP A 142 39.70 25.97 4.32
CA ASP A 142 40.47 27.05 3.70
C ASP A 142 40.13 28.45 4.25
N GLN A 143 39.02 28.60 4.99
CA GLN A 143 38.64 29.85 5.66
C GLN A 143 39.31 30.00 7.04
N ILE A 144 39.93 28.94 7.56
CA ILE A 144 40.63 28.93 8.84
C ILE A 144 42.12 29.07 8.58
N SER A 145 42.61 30.30 8.66
CA SER A 145 44.03 30.61 8.48
C SER A 145 44.83 30.44 9.79
N LYS A 146 46.17 30.34 9.67
CA LYS A 146 47.07 30.31 10.84
C LYS A 146 46.87 31.52 11.77
N SER A 147 46.58 32.71 11.23
CA SER A 147 46.36 33.92 12.04
C SER A 147 45.08 33.86 12.88
N ASN A 148 44.03 33.20 12.38
CA ASN A 148 42.81 32.94 13.15
C ASN A 148 43.12 32.06 14.37
N LEU A 149 44.02 31.08 14.22
CA LEU A 149 44.42 30.15 15.28
C LEU A 149 45.39 30.76 16.29
N PHE A 150 46.16 31.79 15.92
CA PHE A 150 46.93 32.60 16.88
C PHE A 150 46.03 33.55 17.69
N THR A 151 44.89 33.98 17.12
CA THR A 151 43.99 34.99 17.70
C THR A 151 42.56 34.46 17.90
N VAL A 152 42.45 33.28 18.52
CA VAL A 152 41.19 32.54 18.64
C VAL A 152 40.08 33.31 19.36
N GLY A 153 40.46 34.19 20.29
CA GLY A 153 39.55 35.02 21.08
C GLY A 153 39.11 36.31 20.39
N SER A 154 39.56 36.58 19.17
CA SER A 154 39.18 37.80 18.45
C SER A 154 37.70 37.76 18.02
N LEU A 155 37.04 38.92 18.03
CA LEU A 155 35.62 39.06 17.71
C LEU A 155 35.26 38.54 16.30
N HIS A 156 36.22 38.52 15.39
CA HIS A 156 36.05 38.07 14.01
C HIS A 156 36.46 36.60 13.78
N ALA A 157 37.42 36.05 14.54
CA ALA A 157 37.84 34.66 14.39
C ALA A 157 36.99 33.68 15.19
N TRP A 158 36.56 34.07 16.41
CA TRP A 158 35.84 33.18 17.32
C TRP A 158 34.56 32.56 16.71
N PRO A 159 33.69 33.31 15.99
CA PRO A 159 32.50 32.71 15.37
C PRO A 159 32.81 31.55 14.41
N THR A 160 33.88 31.69 13.62
CA THR A 160 34.32 30.67 12.65
C THR A 160 34.92 29.46 13.34
N LEU A 161 35.70 29.68 14.41
CA LEU A 161 36.34 28.60 15.18
C LEU A 161 35.32 27.84 16.04
N LEU A 162 34.35 28.52 16.63
CA LEU A 162 33.23 27.89 17.34
C LEU A 162 32.44 26.99 16.38
N ALA A 163 32.15 27.48 15.17
CA ALA A 163 31.46 26.69 14.17
C ALA A 163 32.24 25.43 13.75
N MET A 164 33.57 25.52 13.73
CA MET A 164 34.43 24.35 13.49
C MET A 164 34.36 23.35 14.65
N LEU A 165 34.44 23.80 15.91
CA LEU A 165 34.34 22.90 17.08
C LEU A 165 32.98 22.20 17.15
N ILE A 166 31.89 22.91 16.85
CA ILE A 166 30.54 22.32 16.79
C ILE A 166 30.45 21.29 15.68
N TRP A 167 31.05 21.57 14.53
CA TRP A 167 31.06 20.59 13.44
C TRP A 167 31.86 19.34 13.81
N MET A 168 33.00 19.49 14.49
CA MET A 168 33.77 18.33 14.99
C MET A 168 32.97 17.53 16.03
N MET A 169 32.26 18.20 16.94
CA MET A 169 31.35 17.55 17.88
C MET A 169 30.23 16.80 17.16
N GLU A 170 29.59 17.42 16.17
CA GLU A 170 28.54 16.76 15.36
C GLU A 170 29.10 15.59 14.56
N LEU A 171 30.34 15.69 14.06
CA LEU A 171 31.02 14.59 13.40
C LEU A 171 31.23 13.40 14.35
N ILE A 172 31.67 13.64 15.60
CA ILE A 172 31.82 12.58 16.60
C ILE A 172 30.46 11.88 16.85
N LEU A 173 29.41 12.66 17.09
CA LEU A 173 28.06 12.11 17.30
C LEU A 173 27.57 11.28 16.10
N CYS A 174 27.88 11.69 14.87
CA CYS A 174 27.55 10.92 13.68
C CYS A 174 28.33 9.60 13.61
N VAL A 175 29.62 9.61 13.98
CA VAL A 175 30.44 8.38 14.00
C VAL A 175 29.91 7.41 15.06
N ASP A 176 29.62 7.89 16.27
CA ASP A 176 29.07 7.06 17.34
C ASP A 176 27.73 6.42 16.93
N HIS A 177 26.86 7.17 16.24
CA HIS A 177 25.57 6.65 15.78
C HIS A 177 25.71 5.62 14.67
N LEU A 178 26.69 5.77 13.77
CA LEU A 178 26.97 4.79 12.72
C LEU A 178 27.45 3.44 13.29
N ASP A 179 28.15 3.45 14.43
CA ASP A 179 28.56 2.22 15.10
C ASP A 179 27.37 1.50 15.78
N GLU A 180 26.40 2.25 16.33
CA GLU A 180 25.20 1.70 16.98
C GLU A 180 24.17 1.10 15.99
N ASP A 181 23.98 1.71 14.82
CA ASP A 181 23.01 1.25 13.79
C ASP A 181 23.41 -0.09 13.11
N SER A 182 24.60 -0.62 13.41
CA SER A 182 25.03 -1.97 12.98
C SER A 182 24.28 -3.14 13.64
N SER A 183 23.23 -2.82 14.40
CA SER A 183 22.36 -3.75 15.15
C SER A 183 21.26 -4.38 14.28
N ASP A 184 20.79 -3.68 13.26
CA ASP A 184 19.67 -4.10 12.39
C ASP A 184 20.15 -4.79 11.12
N LEU A 185 21.05 -5.76 11.27
CA LEU A 185 21.55 -6.57 10.16
C LEU A 185 20.55 -7.69 9.81
N ASN A 186 20.41 -7.95 8.50
CA ASN A 186 19.59 -9.05 7.98
C ASN A 186 20.10 -10.42 8.48
N GLU A 187 19.25 -11.44 8.50
CA GLU A 187 19.61 -12.78 9.00
C GLU A 187 20.86 -13.38 8.32
N ASN A 188 21.05 -13.11 7.02
CA ASN A 188 22.25 -13.52 6.28
C ASN A 188 23.52 -12.77 6.74
N GLU A 189 23.41 -11.46 6.98
CA GLU A 189 24.53 -10.63 7.46
C GLU A 189 24.89 -10.99 8.92
N GLN A 190 23.92 -11.44 9.71
CA GLN A 190 24.17 -11.97 11.05
C GLN A 190 24.91 -13.31 11.01
N ALA A 191 24.60 -14.20 10.06
CA ALA A 191 25.32 -15.45 9.89
C ALA A 191 26.78 -15.19 9.45
N GLU A 192 26.98 -14.25 8.52
CA GLU A 192 28.31 -13.80 8.12
C GLU A 192 29.07 -13.15 9.28
N LYS A 193 28.43 -12.28 10.08
CA LYS A 193 29.06 -11.68 11.27
C LYS A 193 29.52 -12.73 12.28
N MET A 194 28.69 -13.74 12.55
CA MET A 194 29.06 -14.86 13.44
C MET A 194 30.25 -15.65 12.89
N PHE A 195 30.29 -15.88 11.57
CA PHE A 195 31.40 -16.55 10.91
C PHE A 195 32.68 -15.70 10.91
N PHE A 196 32.58 -14.40 10.68
CA PHE A 196 33.71 -13.47 10.75
C PHE A 196 34.25 -13.33 12.18
N GLU A 197 33.38 -13.32 13.19
CA GLU A 197 33.80 -13.31 14.59
C GLU A 197 34.54 -14.61 14.94
N TYR A 198 34.02 -15.75 14.49
CA TYR A 198 34.69 -17.04 14.58
C TYR A 198 36.06 -17.01 13.90
N LEU A 199 36.14 -16.55 12.65
CA LEU A 199 37.40 -16.43 11.90
C LEU A 199 38.40 -15.51 12.59
N THR A 200 37.94 -14.39 13.15
CA THR A 200 38.82 -13.44 13.86
C THR A 200 39.45 -14.08 15.09
N LYS A 201 38.66 -14.87 15.84
CA LYS A 201 39.13 -15.62 17.02
C LYS A 201 40.02 -16.80 16.62
N ALA A 202 39.65 -17.54 15.58
CA ALA A 202 40.45 -18.65 15.06
C ALA A 202 41.79 -18.17 14.51
N TYR A 203 41.80 -17.04 13.80
CA TYR A 203 43.00 -16.44 13.25
C TYR A 203 43.92 -15.86 14.31
N SER A 204 43.38 -15.26 15.39
CA SER A 204 44.20 -14.79 16.51
C SER A 204 44.83 -15.96 17.28
N LEU A 205 44.12 -17.07 17.46
CA LEU A 205 44.70 -18.30 18.02
C LEU A 205 45.78 -18.90 17.11
N TRP A 206 45.55 -18.91 15.80
CA TRP A 206 46.55 -19.35 14.82
C TRP A 206 47.81 -18.48 14.86
N LEU A 207 47.68 -17.16 14.94
CA LEU A 207 48.81 -16.24 15.11
C LEU A 207 49.57 -16.47 16.42
N SER A 208 48.88 -16.95 17.48
CA SER A 208 49.50 -17.33 18.75
C SER A 208 50.18 -18.71 18.74
N GLY A 209 50.08 -19.45 17.63
CA GLY A 209 50.68 -20.78 17.46
C GLY A 209 49.86 -21.93 18.05
N ALA A 210 48.62 -21.68 18.47
CA ALA A 210 47.70 -22.72 18.92
C ALA A 210 47.03 -23.39 17.71
N ASN A 211 47.05 -24.72 17.67
CA ASN A 211 46.42 -25.53 16.61
C ASN A 211 45.06 -26.13 17.01
N ASP A 212 44.63 -25.93 18.26
CA ASP A 212 43.39 -26.48 18.78
C ASP A 212 42.27 -25.42 18.68
N LEU A 213 41.30 -25.69 17.80
CA LEU A 213 40.14 -24.84 17.56
C LEU A 213 38.88 -25.36 18.26
N ASP A 214 38.96 -26.49 18.98
CA ASP A 214 37.78 -27.19 19.55
C ASP A 214 36.96 -26.29 20.49
N ILE A 215 37.63 -25.37 21.21
CA ILE A 215 36.98 -24.44 22.13
C ILE A 215 36.12 -23.43 21.35
N ILE A 216 36.61 -22.93 20.21
CA ILE A 216 35.88 -21.96 19.39
C ILE A 216 34.77 -22.68 18.61
N ASP A 217 35.04 -23.88 18.10
CA ASP A 217 34.05 -24.70 17.39
C ASP A 217 32.87 -25.05 18.30
N ARG A 218 33.14 -25.44 19.55
CA ARG A 218 32.08 -25.72 20.54
C ARG A 218 31.26 -24.46 20.86
N ALA A 219 31.90 -23.31 21.01
CA ALA A 219 31.19 -22.05 21.25
C ALA A 219 30.33 -21.62 20.06
N LEU A 220 30.79 -21.87 18.82
CA LEU A 220 30.01 -21.61 17.61
C LEU A 220 28.79 -22.53 17.54
N LEU A 221 28.99 -23.82 17.83
CA LEU A 221 27.93 -24.82 17.80
C LEU A 221 26.84 -24.52 18.84
N GLU A 222 27.22 -24.15 20.07
CA GLU A 222 26.27 -23.75 21.12
C GLU A 222 25.43 -22.51 20.70
N ASN A 223 26.05 -21.56 19.99
CA ASN A 223 25.33 -20.39 19.49
C ASN A 223 24.32 -20.75 18.38
N PHE A 224 24.66 -21.69 17.48
CA PHE A 224 23.72 -22.20 16.49
C PHE A 224 22.59 -22.99 17.14
N GLU A 225 22.89 -23.87 18.11
CA GLU A 225 21.88 -24.63 18.84
C GLU A 225 20.88 -23.73 19.57
N ARG A 226 21.35 -22.65 20.20
CA ARG A 226 20.49 -21.68 20.89
C ARG A 226 19.54 -20.96 19.91
N LYS A 227 20.02 -20.63 18.70
CA LYS A 227 19.18 -20.04 17.64
C LYS A 227 18.16 -21.04 17.11
N ASP A 228 18.61 -22.27 16.83
CA ASP A 228 17.74 -23.35 16.37
C ASP A 228 16.65 -23.66 17.39
N GLU A 229 16.95 -23.63 18.69
CA GLU A 229 15.95 -23.85 19.73
C GLU A 229 14.86 -22.78 19.72
N LYS A 230 15.23 -21.51 19.50
CA LYS A 230 14.26 -20.41 19.36
C LYS A 230 13.36 -20.63 18.14
N ASN A 231 13.96 -20.94 16.99
CA ASN A 231 13.23 -21.20 15.75
C ASN A 231 12.31 -22.41 15.86
N LYS A 232 12.77 -23.49 16.51
CA LYS A 232 11.96 -24.68 16.79
C LYS A 232 10.73 -24.35 17.65
N LYS A 233 10.90 -23.56 18.71
CA LYS A 233 9.78 -23.10 19.55
C LYS A 233 8.77 -22.25 18.78
N GLU A 234 9.25 -21.39 17.88
CA GLU A 234 8.39 -20.56 17.03
C GLU A 234 7.61 -21.41 16.00
N ILE A 235 8.28 -22.36 15.35
CA ILE A 235 7.64 -23.33 14.45
C ILE A 235 6.58 -24.14 15.20
N GLU A 236 6.87 -24.64 16.39
CA GLU A 236 5.89 -25.36 17.21
C GLU A 236 4.68 -24.50 17.57
N LYS A 237 4.90 -23.22 17.89
CA LYS A 237 3.83 -22.27 18.20
C LYS A 237 2.94 -22.03 16.97
N LEU A 238 3.55 -21.73 15.83
CA LEU A 238 2.84 -21.49 14.56
C LEU A 238 2.09 -22.73 14.09
N THR A 239 2.65 -23.92 14.29
CA THR A 239 1.98 -25.19 13.94
C THR A 239 0.73 -25.40 14.80
N LYS A 240 0.80 -25.14 16.10
CA LYS A 240 -0.37 -25.20 17.00
C LYS A 240 -1.43 -24.17 16.63
N GLU A 241 -1.02 -22.95 16.29
CA GLU A 241 -1.93 -21.90 15.81
C GLU A 241 -2.62 -22.34 14.51
N TYR A 242 -1.86 -22.86 13.54
CA TYR A 242 -2.38 -23.41 12.29
C TYR A 242 -3.41 -24.52 12.54
N ASP A 243 -3.09 -25.51 13.37
CA ASP A 243 -4.00 -26.61 13.69
C ASP A 243 -5.29 -26.13 14.36
N SER A 244 -5.20 -25.10 15.22
CA SER A 244 -6.38 -24.51 15.87
C SER A 244 -7.28 -23.78 14.87
N LEU A 245 -6.67 -23.02 13.96
CA LEU A 245 -7.37 -22.23 12.95
C LEU A 245 -7.98 -23.14 11.88
N GLU A 246 -7.30 -24.21 11.51
CA GLU A 246 -7.83 -25.21 10.58
C GLU A 246 -9.04 -25.95 11.17
N LYS A 247 -9.01 -26.27 12.47
CA LYS A 247 -10.18 -26.84 13.17
C LYS A 247 -11.35 -25.86 13.20
N GLU A 248 -11.09 -24.60 13.52
CA GLU A 248 -12.13 -23.55 13.53
C GLU A 248 -12.73 -23.36 12.13
N TRP A 249 -11.88 -23.25 11.11
CA TRP A 249 -12.31 -23.12 9.72
C TRP A 249 -13.14 -24.31 9.24
N ASN A 250 -12.71 -25.54 9.55
CA ASN A 250 -13.47 -26.74 9.22
C ASN A 250 -14.82 -26.78 9.95
N THR A 251 -14.89 -26.26 11.17
CA THR A 251 -16.14 -26.17 11.93
C THR A 251 -17.07 -25.16 11.28
N LEU A 252 -16.58 -23.96 10.97
CA LEU A 252 -17.33 -22.90 10.29
C LEU A 252 -17.79 -23.30 8.88
N ARG A 253 -16.99 -24.09 8.16
CA ARG A 253 -17.34 -24.60 6.83
C ARG A 253 -18.41 -25.70 6.86
N LYS A 254 -18.42 -26.54 7.91
CA LYS A 254 -19.39 -27.62 8.09
C LYS A 254 -20.68 -27.15 8.74
N SER A 255 -20.63 -26.14 9.61
CA SER A 255 -21.83 -25.50 10.14
C SER A 255 -22.53 -24.74 9.02
N GLU A 256 -23.86 -24.87 8.94
CA GLU A 256 -24.67 -23.93 8.16
C GLU A 256 -24.40 -22.50 8.63
N SER A 257 -24.43 -21.53 7.71
CA SER A 257 -24.11 -20.16 8.08
C SER A 257 -25.10 -19.69 9.16
N PRO A 258 -24.65 -19.10 10.27
CA PRO A 258 -25.54 -18.58 11.30
C PRO A 258 -26.61 -17.64 10.73
N LEU A 259 -26.27 -16.92 9.65
CA LEU A 259 -27.19 -16.08 8.91
C LEU A 259 -28.33 -16.89 8.28
N THR A 260 -28.05 -18.00 7.61
CA THR A 260 -29.11 -18.84 7.01
C THR A 260 -30.02 -19.49 8.06
N VAL A 261 -29.46 -19.81 9.25
CA VAL A 261 -30.27 -20.31 10.38
C VAL A 261 -31.19 -19.20 10.90
N LEU A 262 -30.66 -18.00 11.11
CA LEU A 262 -31.41 -16.82 11.55
C LEU A 262 -32.46 -16.37 10.53
N GLU A 263 -32.17 -16.41 9.22
CA GLU A 263 -33.13 -16.08 8.16
C GLU A 263 -34.31 -17.06 8.12
N ARG A 264 -34.07 -18.36 8.37
CA ARG A 264 -35.15 -19.35 8.49
C ARG A 264 -35.98 -19.11 9.75
N GLU A 265 -35.33 -18.80 10.86
CA GLU A 265 -36.02 -18.51 12.13
C GLU A 265 -36.86 -17.23 12.00
N GLU A 266 -36.32 -16.18 11.37
CA GLU A 266 -37.05 -14.96 11.06
C GLU A 266 -38.26 -15.23 10.16
N ALA A 267 -38.08 -16.00 9.08
CA ALA A 267 -39.19 -16.36 8.19
C ALA A 267 -40.30 -17.16 8.91
N LEU A 268 -39.93 -18.08 9.79
CA LEU A 268 -40.86 -18.83 10.64
C LEU A 268 -41.61 -17.91 11.60
N LEU A 269 -40.90 -17.03 12.31
CA LEU A 269 -41.50 -16.08 13.26
C LEU A 269 -42.42 -15.06 12.57
N LEU A 270 -42.07 -14.60 11.36
CA LEU A 270 -42.93 -13.73 10.56
C LEU A 270 -44.21 -14.46 10.14
N SER A 271 -44.10 -15.72 9.68
CA SER A 271 -45.27 -16.53 9.36
C SER A 271 -46.18 -16.74 10.56
N ASP A 272 -45.61 -17.02 11.74
CA ASP A 272 -46.39 -17.21 12.97
C ASP A 272 -47.02 -15.90 13.45
N LYS A 273 -46.32 -14.77 13.32
CA LYS A 273 -46.89 -13.46 13.59
C LYS A 273 -48.12 -13.18 12.71
N GLU A 274 -48.06 -13.46 11.42
CA GLU A 274 -49.21 -13.30 10.52
C GLU A 274 -50.38 -14.21 10.89
N LYS A 275 -50.10 -15.47 11.26
CA LYS A 275 -51.12 -16.40 11.77
C LYS A 275 -51.78 -15.86 13.04
N PHE A 276 -50.99 -15.36 13.99
CA PHE A 276 -51.51 -14.80 15.24
C PHE A 276 -52.33 -13.54 14.99
N GLN A 277 -51.87 -12.63 14.11
CA GLN A 277 -52.65 -11.44 13.75
C GLN A 277 -53.97 -11.81 13.09
N SER A 278 -53.97 -12.79 12.17
CA SER A 278 -55.18 -13.29 11.53
C SER A 278 -56.14 -13.93 12.54
N TYR A 279 -55.62 -14.68 13.51
CA TYR A 279 -56.40 -15.27 14.58
C TYR A 279 -57.01 -14.20 15.51
N ILE A 280 -56.23 -13.19 15.90
CA ILE A 280 -56.72 -12.06 16.71
C ILE A 280 -57.84 -11.33 15.98
N ALA A 281 -57.66 -10.99 14.70
CA ALA A 281 -58.69 -10.33 13.90
C ALA A 281 -59.98 -11.17 13.80
N HIS A 282 -59.84 -12.49 13.65
CA HIS A 282 -60.99 -13.40 13.66
C HIS A 282 -61.73 -13.40 15.02
N ILE A 283 -60.99 -13.42 16.13
CA ILE A 283 -61.57 -13.35 17.48
C ILE A 283 -62.23 -12.00 17.75
N GLU A 284 -61.61 -10.90 17.33
CA GLU A 284 -62.16 -9.54 17.46
C GLU A 284 -63.45 -9.39 16.66
N ALA A 285 -63.49 -9.88 15.42
CA ALA A 285 -64.71 -9.89 14.60
C ALA A 285 -65.82 -10.73 15.24
N LYS A 286 -65.48 -11.90 15.82
CA LYS A 286 -66.44 -12.73 16.56
C LYS A 286 -66.95 -12.02 17.81
N LYS A 287 -66.07 -11.37 18.57
CA LYS A 287 -66.41 -10.56 19.74
C LYS A 287 -67.37 -9.44 19.36
N GLN A 288 -67.08 -8.70 18.30
CA GLN A 288 -67.93 -7.62 17.81
C GLN A 288 -69.34 -8.12 17.44
N LYS A 289 -69.43 -9.22 16.68
CA LYS A 289 -70.73 -9.84 16.34
C LYS A 289 -71.52 -10.26 17.57
N LEU A 290 -70.85 -10.81 18.59
CA LEU A 290 -71.50 -11.17 19.85
C LEU A 290 -72.00 -9.93 20.60
N TYR A 291 -71.22 -8.84 20.64
CA TYR A 291 -71.68 -7.58 21.24
C TYR A 291 -72.89 -6.99 20.50
N GLU A 292 -72.87 -6.98 19.17
CA GLU A 292 -74.01 -6.52 18.36
C GLU A 292 -75.25 -7.37 18.60
N SER A 293 -75.09 -8.70 18.69
CA SER A 293 -76.20 -9.61 19.00
C SER A 293 -76.76 -9.40 20.41
N VAL A 294 -75.90 -9.17 21.41
CA VAL A 294 -76.35 -8.89 22.79
C VAL A 294 -77.09 -7.55 22.84
N LEU A 295 -76.58 -6.52 22.16
CA LEU A 295 -77.23 -5.22 22.08
C LEU A 295 -78.60 -5.31 21.41
N PHE A 296 -78.70 -6.06 20.30
CA PHE A 296 -79.95 -6.30 19.61
C PHE A 296 -80.98 -7.00 20.51
N LEU A 297 -80.58 -8.09 21.17
CA LEU A 297 -81.46 -8.82 22.10
C LEU A 297 -81.91 -7.94 23.27
N GLN A 298 -81.05 -7.04 23.74
CA GLN A 298 -81.39 -6.12 24.83
C GLN A 298 -82.41 -5.06 24.37
N GLN A 299 -82.24 -4.50 23.17
CA GLN A 299 -83.23 -3.58 22.58
C GLN A 299 -84.57 -4.26 22.29
N GLU A 300 -84.55 -5.50 21.80
CA GLU A 300 -85.76 -6.29 21.57
C GLU A 300 -86.49 -6.59 22.88
N PHE A 301 -85.75 -6.92 23.94
CA PHE A 301 -86.31 -7.14 25.28
C PHE A 301 -86.93 -5.87 25.87
N GLU A 302 -86.26 -4.71 25.76
CA GLU A 302 -86.80 -3.41 26.20
C GLU A 302 -88.07 -3.04 25.41
N ALA A 303 -88.03 -3.15 24.08
CA ALA A 303 -89.19 -2.89 23.22
C ALA A 303 -90.36 -3.84 23.50
N SER A 304 -90.09 -5.11 23.76
CA SER A 304 -91.10 -6.09 24.18
C SER A 304 -91.71 -5.75 25.54
N GLY A 305 -90.90 -5.27 26.49
CA GLY A 305 -91.36 -4.77 27.78
C GLY A 305 -92.27 -3.54 27.67
N GLU A 306 -91.91 -2.56 26.83
CA GLU A 306 -92.75 -1.39 26.55
C GLU A 306 -94.07 -1.78 25.87
N LEU A 307 -94.01 -2.67 24.87
CA LEU A 307 -95.19 -3.16 24.18
C LEU A 307 -96.13 -3.93 25.12
N TYR A 308 -95.59 -4.72 26.06
CA TYR A 308 -96.39 -5.43 27.05
C TYR A 308 -97.23 -4.47 27.90
N LEU A 309 -96.67 -3.34 28.34
CA LEU A 309 -97.39 -2.32 29.11
C LEU A 309 -98.53 -1.69 28.30
N ILE A 310 -98.29 -1.35 27.03
CA ILE A 310 -99.30 -0.79 26.13
C ILE A 310 -100.42 -1.80 25.85
N VAL A 311 -100.07 -3.07 25.63
CA VAL A 311 -101.03 -4.14 25.40
C VAL A 311 -101.88 -4.36 26.65
N GLU A 312 -101.29 -4.34 27.85
CA GLU A 312 -102.05 -4.50 29.09
C GLU A 312 -103.07 -3.35 29.29
N GLU A 313 -102.68 -2.12 28.99
CA GLU A 313 -103.58 -0.95 29.06
C GLU A 313 -104.68 -1.01 28.00
N THR A 314 -104.35 -1.34 26.76
CA THR A 314 -105.34 -1.46 25.69
C THR A 314 -106.31 -2.61 25.90
N VAL A 315 -105.86 -3.75 26.44
CA VAL A 315 -106.75 -4.87 26.82
C VAL A 315 -107.73 -4.43 27.92
N LYS A 316 -107.30 -3.64 28.91
CA LYS A 316 -108.21 -3.07 29.92
C LYS A 316 -109.26 -2.14 29.27
N ASN A 317 -108.86 -1.30 28.32
CA ASN A 317 -109.79 -0.39 27.64
C ASN A 317 -110.76 -1.11 26.70
N LEU A 318 -110.26 -2.05 25.89
CA LEU A 318 -111.08 -2.82 24.95
C LEU A 318 -112.03 -3.79 25.64
N THR A 319 -111.66 -4.35 26.79
CA THR A 319 -112.61 -5.16 27.58
C THR A 319 -113.76 -4.32 28.13
N ALA A 320 -113.50 -3.07 28.52
CA ALA A 320 -114.54 -2.12 28.91
C ALA A 320 -115.43 -1.72 27.72
N GLU A 321 -114.85 -1.43 26.55
CA GLU A 321 -115.58 -1.04 25.34
C GLU A 321 -116.39 -2.20 24.75
N ARG A 322 -115.85 -3.42 24.74
CA ARG A 322 -116.58 -4.61 24.28
C ARG A 322 -117.80 -4.88 25.16
N ALA A 323 -117.69 -4.68 26.48
CA ALA A 323 -118.85 -4.78 27.37
C ALA A 323 -119.95 -3.76 27.01
N HIS A 324 -119.55 -2.55 26.60
CA HIS A 324 -120.46 -1.49 26.16
C HIS A 324 -121.09 -1.75 24.78
N LEU A 325 -120.29 -2.16 23.80
CA LEU A 325 -120.76 -2.43 22.43
C LEU A 325 -121.65 -3.68 22.35
N ASN A 326 -121.34 -4.75 23.10
CA ASN A 326 -122.24 -5.91 23.17
C ASN A 326 -123.63 -5.51 23.69
N ALA A 327 -123.70 -4.62 24.68
CA ALA A 327 -124.98 -4.10 25.17
C ALA A 327 -125.73 -3.24 24.14
N THR A 328 -125.02 -2.66 23.16
CA THR A 328 -125.60 -1.81 22.11
C THR A 328 -126.03 -2.62 20.88
N VAL A 329 -125.28 -3.68 20.53
CA VAL A 329 -125.56 -4.55 19.39
C VAL A 329 -126.73 -5.50 19.69
N ASP A 330 -126.88 -5.98 20.93
CA ASP A 330 -128.06 -6.74 21.35
C ASP A 330 -129.37 -5.91 21.26
N ALA A 331 -129.27 -4.59 21.09
CA ALA A 331 -130.41 -3.67 21.02
C ALA A 331 -130.85 -3.30 19.58
N GLN A 332 -130.24 -3.84 18.52
CA GLN A 332 -130.54 -3.43 17.14
C GLN A 332 -130.85 -4.61 16.20
N GLU A 333 -132.03 -4.59 15.58
CA GLU A 333 -132.42 -5.52 14.51
C GLU A 333 -132.27 -4.84 13.13
N LEU A 334 -131.42 -5.40 12.25
CA LEU A 334 -131.16 -4.88 10.90
C LEU A 334 -132.08 -5.49 9.84
N SER A 335 -132.54 -4.65 8.90
CA SER A 335 -133.45 -5.01 7.80
C SER A 335 -132.70 -5.47 6.52
N PRO A 336 -133.19 -6.52 5.82
CA PRO A 336 -132.57 -7.11 4.62
C PRO A 336 -132.34 -6.17 3.42
N THR A 337 -133.09 -5.06 3.32
CA THR A 337 -132.99 -4.12 2.19
C THR A 337 -131.70 -3.29 2.17
N ASP A 338 -131.06 -3.08 3.32
CA ASP A 338 -129.76 -2.40 3.37
C ASP A 338 -128.61 -3.33 2.92
N VAL A 339 -128.78 -4.65 3.04
CA VAL A 339 -127.79 -5.66 2.62
C VAL A 339 -127.63 -5.69 1.10
N ASP A 340 -128.73 -5.57 0.35
CA ASP A 340 -128.70 -5.61 -1.12
C ASP A 340 -128.11 -4.33 -1.73
N ARG A 341 -128.35 -3.16 -1.12
CA ARG A 341 -127.71 -1.89 -1.54
C ARG A 341 -126.20 -1.94 -1.30
N MET A 342 -125.77 -2.47 -0.16
CA MET A 342 -124.35 -2.67 0.16
C MET A 342 -123.67 -3.65 -0.80
N ASN A 343 -124.36 -4.73 -1.22
CA ASN A 343 -123.80 -5.71 -2.15
C ASN A 343 -123.57 -5.14 -3.57
N ALA A 344 -124.48 -4.30 -4.07
CA ALA A 344 -124.33 -3.68 -5.39
C ALA A 344 -123.19 -2.64 -5.45
N GLU A 345 -123.06 -1.81 -4.41
CA GLU A 345 -121.93 -0.87 -4.28
C GLU A 345 -120.59 -1.62 -4.13
N ARG A 346 -120.59 -2.73 -3.38
CA ARG A 346 -119.41 -3.60 -3.22
C ARG A 346 -118.94 -4.17 -4.56
N ASP A 347 -119.85 -4.64 -5.41
CA ASP A 347 -119.50 -5.22 -6.70
C ASP A 347 -118.96 -4.17 -7.70
N GLN A 348 -119.48 -2.94 -7.65
CA GLN A 348 -118.96 -1.83 -8.46
C GLN A 348 -117.58 -1.36 -7.97
N LEU A 349 -117.37 -1.27 -6.65
CA LEU A 349 -116.08 -0.97 -6.04
C LEU A 349 -115.05 -2.07 -6.34
N SER A 350 -115.45 -3.35 -6.30
CA SER A 350 -114.58 -4.49 -6.63
C SER A 350 -114.05 -4.43 -8.07
N LYS A 351 -114.88 -4.03 -9.04
CA LYS A 351 -114.45 -3.88 -10.44
C LYS A 351 -113.50 -2.70 -10.64
N ASN A 352 -113.70 -1.60 -9.92
CA ASN A 352 -112.78 -0.46 -9.97
C ASN A 352 -111.44 -0.78 -9.29
N LEU A 353 -111.46 -1.52 -8.19
CA LEU A 353 -110.27 -1.98 -7.48
C LEU A 353 -109.42 -2.90 -8.36
N GLN A 354 -110.04 -3.83 -9.10
CA GLN A 354 -109.32 -4.68 -10.06
C GLN A 354 -108.64 -3.87 -11.17
N LYS A 355 -109.30 -2.85 -11.73
CA LYS A 355 -108.67 -1.99 -12.75
C LYS A 355 -107.50 -1.19 -12.19
N LEU A 356 -107.65 -0.60 -10.99
CA LEU A 356 -106.57 0.13 -10.33
C LEU A 356 -105.39 -0.79 -9.97
N SER A 357 -105.67 -2.03 -9.55
CA SER A 357 -104.64 -3.04 -9.23
C SER A 357 -103.77 -3.35 -10.44
N VAL A 358 -104.37 -3.54 -11.62
CA VAL A 358 -103.61 -3.80 -12.86
C VAL A 358 -102.75 -2.59 -13.25
N GLN A 359 -103.30 -1.37 -13.14
CA GLN A 359 -102.53 -0.15 -13.39
C GLN A 359 -101.38 0.04 -12.39
N LEU A 360 -101.59 -0.30 -11.13
CA LEU A 360 -100.57 -0.28 -10.08
C LEU A 360 -99.46 -1.30 -10.37
N ASP A 361 -99.81 -2.51 -10.80
CA ASP A 361 -98.82 -3.53 -11.18
C ASP A 361 -97.98 -3.12 -12.39
N ASP A 362 -98.57 -2.46 -13.40
CA ASP A 362 -97.84 -1.99 -14.57
C ASP A 362 -96.89 -0.83 -14.22
N VAL A 363 -97.32 0.10 -13.36
CA VAL A 363 -96.46 1.17 -12.84
C VAL A 363 -95.34 0.59 -11.97
N ASN A 364 -95.64 -0.37 -11.09
CA ASN A 364 -94.64 -1.04 -10.26
C ASN A 364 -93.61 -1.78 -11.10
N LYS A 365 -94.01 -2.47 -12.18
CA LYS A 365 -93.07 -3.08 -13.14
C LYS A 365 -92.18 -2.04 -13.82
N ALA A 366 -92.73 -0.87 -14.17
CA ALA A 366 -91.95 0.22 -14.75
C ALA A 366 -90.93 0.80 -13.75
N VAL A 367 -91.32 1.00 -12.48
CA VAL A 367 -90.42 1.43 -11.40
C VAL A 367 -89.32 0.40 -11.17
N TRP A 368 -89.67 -0.87 -11.04
CA TRP A 368 -88.72 -1.97 -10.87
C TRP A 368 -87.68 -2.03 -11.99
N ASN A 369 -88.12 -1.89 -13.25
CA ASN A 369 -87.21 -1.86 -14.40
C ASN A 369 -86.27 -0.66 -14.38
N LYS A 370 -86.74 0.51 -13.90
CA LYS A 370 -85.90 1.69 -13.72
C LYS A 370 -84.92 1.53 -12.55
N GLU A 371 -85.33 0.93 -11.44
CA GLU A 371 -84.46 0.59 -10.32
C GLU A 371 -83.34 -0.37 -10.74
N ILE A 372 -83.66 -1.44 -11.48
CA ILE A 372 -82.65 -2.35 -12.05
C ILE A 372 -81.65 -1.57 -12.93
N ALA A 373 -82.15 -0.66 -13.76
CA ALA A 373 -81.28 0.13 -14.64
C ALA A 373 -80.36 1.07 -13.84
N VAL A 374 -80.86 1.68 -12.77
CA VAL A 374 -80.06 2.50 -11.84
C VAL A 374 -79.02 1.65 -11.12
N GLN A 375 -79.42 0.49 -10.58
CA GLN A 375 -78.49 -0.41 -9.88
C GLN A 375 -77.36 -0.88 -10.80
N LYS A 376 -77.66 -1.28 -12.05
CA LYS A 376 -76.61 -1.65 -13.03
C LYS A 376 -75.62 -0.51 -13.30
N LYS A 377 -76.09 0.74 -13.29
CA LYS A 377 -75.21 1.92 -13.46
C LYS A 377 -74.42 2.21 -12.20
N MET A 378 -75.01 1.98 -11.03
CA MET A 378 -74.35 2.07 -9.72
C MET A 378 -73.20 1.06 -9.61
N ASP A 379 -73.44 -0.22 -9.92
CA ASP A 379 -72.43 -1.27 -9.91
C ASP A 379 -71.26 -0.94 -10.87
N SER A 380 -71.56 -0.34 -12.03
CA SER A 380 -70.54 0.09 -12.99
C SER A 380 -69.69 1.25 -12.46
N LEU A 381 -70.28 2.14 -11.66
CA LEU A 381 -69.59 3.27 -11.04
C LEU A 381 -68.69 2.78 -9.88
N GLU A 382 -69.20 1.87 -9.04
CA GLU A 382 -68.44 1.23 -7.97
C GLU A 382 -67.21 0.50 -8.50
N ARG A 383 -67.36 -0.34 -9.52
CA ARG A 383 -66.22 -1.02 -10.18
C ARG A 383 -65.18 -0.03 -10.72
N SER A 384 -65.62 1.13 -11.20
CA SER A 384 -64.70 2.17 -11.68
C SER A 384 -63.94 2.81 -10.53
N CYS A 385 -64.58 3.00 -9.37
CA CYS A 385 -63.96 3.52 -8.15
C CYS A 385 -62.99 2.51 -7.53
N GLU A 386 -63.35 1.23 -7.47
CA GLU A 386 -62.47 0.14 -7.05
C GLU A 386 -61.22 0.03 -7.95
N LYS A 387 -61.41 0.14 -9.27
CA LYS A 387 -60.28 0.15 -10.21
C LYS A 387 -59.36 1.34 -9.99
N PHE A 388 -59.92 2.51 -9.68
CA PHE A 388 -59.12 3.70 -9.36
C PHE A 388 -58.35 3.52 -8.02
N ASN A 389 -59.02 3.08 -6.96
CA ASN A 389 -58.40 2.87 -5.65
C ASN A 389 -57.32 1.77 -5.69
N SER A 390 -57.56 0.68 -6.42
CA SER A 390 -56.55 -0.39 -6.61
C SER A 390 -55.33 0.09 -7.40
N LEU A 391 -55.49 1.00 -8.37
CA LEU A 391 -54.36 1.62 -9.06
C LEU A 391 -53.59 2.58 -8.14
N LEU A 392 -54.27 3.33 -7.27
CA LEU A 392 -53.62 4.16 -6.25
C LEU A 392 -52.84 3.31 -5.23
N TYR A 393 -53.39 2.15 -4.85
CA TYR A 393 -52.71 1.19 -3.97
C TYR A 393 -51.44 0.63 -4.61
N LYS A 394 -51.50 0.22 -5.89
CA LYS A 394 -50.31 -0.23 -6.64
C LYS A 394 -49.23 0.84 -6.79
N LEU A 395 -49.63 2.12 -6.79
CA LEU A 395 -48.73 3.26 -6.84
C LEU A 395 -48.22 3.69 -5.45
N ASP A 396 -48.61 3.00 -4.37
CA ASP A 396 -48.26 3.31 -2.98
C ASP A 396 -48.57 4.77 -2.57
N LEU A 397 -49.66 5.32 -3.11
CA LEU A 397 -50.10 6.69 -2.85
C LEU A 397 -51.11 6.79 -1.71
N LEU A 398 -51.73 5.66 -1.33
CA LEU A 398 -52.62 5.55 -0.18
C LEU A 398 -51.79 5.50 1.11
N GLY A 399 -52.04 6.43 2.04
CA GLY A 399 -51.35 6.47 3.33
C GLY A 399 -50.03 7.27 3.39
N ARG A 400 -49.47 7.73 2.25
CA ARG A 400 -48.32 8.65 2.27
C ARG A 400 -48.78 10.09 2.53
N THR A 401 -48.51 10.59 3.74
CA THR A 401 -48.73 11.99 4.15
C THR A 401 -47.64 12.92 3.59
N ASN A 402 -47.51 12.98 2.27
CA ASN A 402 -46.74 14.06 1.65
C ASN A 402 -47.68 15.26 1.42
N SER A 403 -47.39 16.38 2.09
CA SER A 403 -48.19 17.62 2.08
C SER A 403 -48.59 18.12 0.67
N LYS A 404 -47.82 17.78 -0.37
CA LYS A 404 -48.07 18.17 -1.76
C LYS A 404 -49.09 17.29 -2.51
N PHE A 405 -49.42 16.09 -2.00
CA PHE A 405 -50.28 15.11 -2.67
C PHE A 405 -51.47 14.66 -1.82
N SER A 406 -51.86 15.46 -0.81
CA SER A 406 -52.92 15.15 0.16
C SER A 406 -54.26 14.72 -0.46
N ALA A 407 -54.59 15.18 -1.68
CA ALA A 407 -55.82 14.81 -2.36
C ALA A 407 -55.80 13.40 -2.98
N LEU A 408 -54.63 12.77 -3.10
CA LEU A 408 -54.45 11.40 -3.60
C LEU A 408 -54.29 10.38 -2.46
N SER A 409 -54.15 10.86 -1.22
CA SER A 409 -53.97 10.04 -0.02
C SER A 409 -55.28 9.48 0.54
N GLN A 410 -56.42 9.91 0.00
CA GLN A 410 -57.76 9.52 0.43
C GLN A 410 -58.40 8.60 -0.61
N GLU A 411 -59.09 7.57 -0.14
CA GLU A 411 -59.86 6.67 -1.01
C GLU A 411 -61.05 7.38 -1.66
N LEU A 412 -61.28 7.06 -2.92
CA LEU A 412 -62.47 7.47 -3.64
C LEU A 412 -63.66 6.67 -3.11
N LYS A 413 -64.58 7.35 -2.39
CA LYS A 413 -65.81 6.77 -1.85
C LYS A 413 -67.00 7.40 -2.55
N ILE A 414 -68.01 6.58 -2.86
CA ILE A 414 -69.26 7.03 -3.47
C ILE A 414 -70.30 7.20 -2.35
N ASP A 415 -70.96 8.36 -2.30
CA ASP A 415 -72.09 8.62 -1.43
C ASP A 415 -73.37 8.76 -2.27
N VAL A 416 -74.23 7.75 -2.19
CA VAL A 416 -75.43 7.59 -3.05
C VAL A 416 -76.56 8.52 -2.62
N GLN A 417 -76.52 9.06 -1.40
CA GLN A 417 -77.62 9.86 -0.86
C GLN A 417 -77.57 11.34 -1.26
N GLN A 418 -76.54 11.76 -2.00
CA GLN A 418 -76.37 13.16 -2.37
C GLN A 418 -77.00 13.51 -3.72
N SER A 419 -77.82 14.56 -3.73
CA SER A 419 -78.56 15.00 -4.93
C SER A 419 -77.72 15.73 -5.99
N LYS A 420 -76.46 16.08 -5.70
CA LYS A 420 -75.55 16.77 -6.65
C LYS A 420 -74.46 15.82 -7.14
N VAL A 421 -74.33 15.70 -8.46
CA VAL A 421 -73.36 14.80 -9.13
C VAL A 421 -71.90 15.03 -8.67
N ASP A 422 -71.52 16.29 -8.43
CA ASP A 422 -70.16 16.66 -8.00
C ASP A 422 -69.88 16.35 -6.51
N ALA A 423 -70.92 16.01 -5.74
CA ALA A 423 -70.85 15.74 -4.31
C ALA A 423 -71.03 14.24 -3.98
N MET A 424 -71.55 13.44 -4.93
CA MET A 424 -71.63 11.97 -4.85
C MET A 424 -70.25 11.29 -4.74
N VAL A 425 -69.14 11.99 -4.97
CA VAL A 425 -67.78 11.46 -4.89
C VAL A 425 -67.01 12.21 -3.81
N SER A 426 -66.34 11.47 -2.92
CA SER A 426 -65.62 12.02 -1.75
C SER A 426 -64.58 13.10 -2.07
N ILE A 427 -64.03 13.11 -3.29
CA ILE A 427 -62.95 14.00 -3.71
C ILE A 427 -63.25 14.60 -5.08
N ASN A 428 -62.94 15.88 -5.26
CA ASN A 428 -63.11 16.59 -6.52
C ASN A 428 -62.10 16.12 -7.59
N LEU A 429 -62.50 15.14 -8.40
CA LEU A 429 -61.70 14.50 -9.46
C LEU A 429 -61.05 15.51 -10.43
N ARG A 430 -61.78 16.57 -10.81
CA ARG A 430 -61.32 17.53 -11.84
C ARG A 430 -60.35 18.59 -11.29
N LYS A 431 -60.60 19.11 -10.09
CA LYS A 431 -59.87 20.25 -9.53
C LYS A 431 -58.71 19.84 -8.62
N GLN A 432 -58.76 18.66 -8.00
CA GLN A 432 -57.77 18.24 -7.01
C GLN A 432 -56.96 17.02 -7.47
N VAL A 433 -57.62 15.95 -7.91
CA VAL A 433 -56.95 14.69 -8.30
C VAL A 433 -56.14 14.87 -9.58
N LYS A 434 -56.75 15.41 -10.65
CA LYS A 434 -56.09 15.56 -11.96
C LYS A 434 -54.84 16.45 -11.93
N PRO A 435 -54.85 17.66 -11.34
CA PRO A 435 -53.63 18.48 -11.25
C PRO A 435 -52.53 17.83 -10.43
N SER A 436 -52.88 17.16 -9.32
CA SER A 436 -51.91 16.46 -8.47
C SER A 436 -51.23 15.30 -9.20
N LEU A 437 -51.97 14.55 -10.04
CA LEU A 437 -51.40 13.52 -10.90
C LEU A 437 -50.47 14.10 -11.98
N PHE A 438 -50.80 15.24 -12.57
CA PHE A 438 -49.92 15.89 -13.55
C PHE A 438 -48.60 16.32 -12.92
N VAL A 439 -48.63 16.95 -11.74
CA VAL A 439 -47.42 17.31 -11.00
C VAL A 439 -46.59 16.07 -10.64
N LEU A 440 -47.24 14.97 -10.25
CA LEU A 440 -46.57 13.71 -9.96
C LEU A 440 -45.87 13.15 -11.22
N ILE A 441 -46.58 13.09 -12.35
CA ILE A 441 -46.03 12.65 -13.64
C ILE A 441 -44.82 13.52 -14.04
N GLU A 442 -44.92 14.83 -13.88
CA GLU A 442 -43.85 15.76 -14.23
C GLU A 442 -42.63 15.61 -13.31
N SER A 443 -42.86 15.33 -12.02
CA SER A 443 -41.78 15.02 -11.08
C SER A 443 -41.03 13.73 -11.45
N TYR A 444 -41.76 12.67 -11.84
CA TYR A 444 -41.14 11.42 -12.30
C TYR A 444 -40.43 11.58 -13.64
N LYS A 445 -40.99 12.35 -14.58
CA LYS A 445 -40.31 12.68 -15.84
C LYS A 445 -39.01 13.43 -15.60
N ASN A 446 -39.02 14.43 -14.72
CA ASN A 446 -37.82 15.18 -14.38
C ASN A 446 -36.78 14.33 -13.66
N ALA A 447 -37.20 13.44 -12.76
CA ALA A 447 -36.29 12.49 -12.11
C ALA A 447 -35.70 11.51 -13.13
N PHE A 448 -36.51 11.00 -14.06
CA PHE A 448 -36.07 10.15 -15.15
C PHE A 448 -35.03 10.86 -16.03
N PHE A 449 -35.30 12.09 -16.47
CA PHE A 449 -34.35 12.87 -17.27
C PHE A 449 -33.03 13.12 -16.55
N LYS A 450 -33.07 13.45 -15.24
CA LYS A 450 -31.84 13.60 -14.45
C LYS A 450 -31.03 12.31 -14.39
N ILE A 451 -31.67 11.18 -14.12
CA ILE A 451 -31.00 9.88 -14.06
C ILE A 451 -30.43 9.52 -15.44
N THR A 452 -31.16 9.77 -16.53
CA THR A 452 -30.63 9.51 -17.88
C THR A 452 -29.43 10.40 -18.21
N ASP A 453 -29.46 11.68 -17.84
CA ASP A 453 -28.33 12.60 -18.03
C ASP A 453 -27.11 12.15 -17.21
N GLU A 454 -27.32 11.69 -15.97
CA GLU A 454 -26.27 11.10 -15.13
C GLU A 454 -25.71 9.80 -15.74
N CYS A 455 -26.57 8.93 -16.28
CA CYS A 455 -26.14 7.73 -16.99
C CYS A 455 -25.30 8.06 -18.24
N ILE A 456 -25.71 9.06 -19.03
CA ILE A 456 -24.96 9.50 -20.21
C ILE A 456 -23.60 10.07 -19.77
N ALA A 457 -23.56 10.94 -18.76
CA ALA A 457 -22.31 11.50 -18.25
C ALA A 457 -21.37 10.43 -17.69
N LEU A 458 -21.91 9.39 -17.05
CA LEU A 458 -21.12 8.23 -16.61
C LEU A 458 -20.60 7.40 -17.78
N SER A 459 -21.42 7.22 -18.84
CA SER A 459 -21.00 6.53 -20.06
C SER A 459 -19.85 7.28 -20.76
N GLU A 460 -19.94 8.60 -20.90
CA GLU A 460 -18.87 9.41 -21.50
C GLU A 460 -17.56 9.34 -20.70
N LYS A 461 -17.65 9.33 -19.36
CA LYS A 461 -16.48 9.11 -18.50
C LYS A 461 -15.88 7.72 -18.69
N LEU A 462 -16.72 6.69 -18.79
CA LEU A 462 -16.27 5.32 -19.04
C LEU A 462 -15.56 5.22 -20.39
N ASP A 463 -16.09 5.84 -21.43
CA ASP A 463 -15.48 5.87 -22.77
C ASP A 463 -14.14 6.61 -22.76
N SER A 464 -14.05 7.73 -22.04
CA SER A 464 -12.79 8.44 -21.83
C SER A 464 -11.74 7.59 -21.11
N PHE A 465 -12.14 6.85 -20.07
CA PHE A 465 -11.24 5.92 -19.39
C PHE A 465 -10.82 4.76 -20.28
N ASN A 466 -11.73 4.17 -21.06
CA ASN A 466 -11.42 3.12 -22.03
C ASN A 466 -10.40 3.60 -23.07
N TRP A 467 -10.58 4.81 -23.60
CA TRP A 467 -9.62 5.40 -24.54
C TRP A 467 -8.23 5.58 -23.91
N ASN A 468 -8.15 6.03 -22.66
CA ASN A 468 -6.88 6.13 -21.93
C ASN A 468 -6.23 4.76 -21.70
N VAL A 469 -7.02 3.72 -21.40
CA VAL A 469 -6.50 2.35 -21.26
C VAL A 469 -5.93 1.85 -22.58
N ILE A 470 -6.61 2.08 -23.71
CA ILE A 470 -6.12 1.70 -25.04
C ILE A 470 -4.80 2.41 -25.34
N LYS A 471 -4.73 3.73 -25.13
CA LYS A 471 -3.50 4.51 -25.31
C LYS A 471 -2.34 3.96 -24.47
N LYS A 472 -2.59 3.61 -23.21
CA LYS A 472 -1.56 3.03 -22.34
C LYS A 472 -1.13 1.63 -22.79
N ARG A 473 -2.04 0.82 -23.33
CA ARG A 473 -1.68 -0.48 -23.93
C ARG A 473 -0.80 -0.30 -25.17
N GLU A 474 -1.08 0.67 -26.02
CA GLU A 474 -0.22 0.98 -27.18
C GLU A 474 1.17 1.48 -26.76
N GLU A 475 1.24 2.32 -25.72
CA GLU A 475 2.52 2.76 -25.13
C GLU A 475 3.34 1.57 -24.59
N ILE A 476 2.69 0.64 -23.88
CA ILE A 476 3.32 -0.59 -23.39
C ILE A 476 3.84 -1.43 -24.55
N GLN A 477 3.03 -1.68 -25.57
CA GLN A 477 3.44 -2.46 -26.74
C GLN A 477 4.62 -1.82 -27.49
N SER A 478 4.65 -0.48 -27.57
CA SER A 478 5.78 0.25 -28.13
C SER A 478 7.05 0.08 -27.29
N ILE A 479 6.95 0.05 -25.97
CA ILE A 479 8.11 -0.18 -25.08
C ILE A 479 8.57 -1.64 -25.17
N GLU A 480 7.65 -2.61 -25.18
CA GLU A 480 7.96 -4.03 -25.33
C GLU A 480 8.72 -4.31 -26.64
N SER A 481 8.26 -3.74 -27.76
CA SER A 481 8.99 -3.87 -29.04
C SER A 481 10.40 -3.26 -28.99
N LYS A 482 10.60 -2.15 -28.26
CA LYS A 482 11.94 -1.57 -28.05
C LYS A 482 12.82 -2.45 -27.19
N ILE A 483 12.27 -3.06 -26.14
CA ILE A 483 12.98 -4.02 -25.28
C ILE A 483 13.41 -5.23 -26.10
N GLN A 484 12.51 -5.75 -26.94
CA GLN A 484 12.81 -6.89 -27.82
C GLN A 484 13.96 -6.55 -28.78
N LEU A 485 13.90 -5.40 -29.45
CA LEU A 485 14.98 -4.95 -30.33
C LEU A 485 16.32 -4.78 -29.60
N LEU A 486 16.30 -4.28 -28.36
CA LEU A 486 17.51 -4.11 -27.55
C LEU A 486 18.08 -5.46 -27.12
N ASN A 487 17.21 -6.42 -26.78
CA ASN A 487 17.61 -7.77 -26.39
C ASN A 487 18.22 -8.54 -27.57
N ASP A 488 17.64 -8.39 -28.77
CA ASP A 488 18.19 -8.97 -30.00
C ASP A 488 19.58 -8.40 -30.30
N ARG A 489 19.78 -7.07 -30.12
CA ARG A 489 21.11 -6.46 -30.25
C ARG A 489 22.10 -6.97 -29.21
N TYR A 490 21.67 -7.08 -27.95
CA TYR A 490 22.51 -7.62 -26.88
C TYR A 490 22.95 -9.05 -27.18
N ASN A 491 22.04 -9.90 -27.66
CA ASN A 491 22.35 -11.28 -28.05
C ASN A 491 23.33 -11.33 -29.23
N GLN A 492 23.16 -10.47 -30.24
CA GLN A 492 24.10 -10.35 -31.36
C GLN A 492 25.50 -9.92 -30.89
N GLU A 493 25.60 -8.91 -30.03
CA GLU A 493 26.89 -8.46 -29.47
C GLU A 493 27.54 -9.55 -28.61
N LYS A 494 26.75 -10.25 -27.80
CA LYS A 494 27.23 -11.38 -27.00
C LYS A 494 27.77 -12.51 -27.87
N GLU A 495 27.08 -12.85 -28.96
CA GLU A 495 27.54 -13.86 -29.92
C GLU A 495 28.82 -13.42 -30.64
N GLN A 496 28.91 -12.15 -31.04
CA GLN A 496 30.13 -11.58 -31.64
C GLN A 496 31.32 -11.64 -30.68
N ILE A 497 31.13 -11.26 -29.42
CA ILE A 497 32.17 -11.36 -28.38
C ILE A 497 32.55 -12.82 -28.14
N GLY A 498 31.57 -13.73 -28.04
CA GLY A 498 31.82 -15.16 -27.88
C GLY A 498 32.63 -15.77 -29.02
N ASN A 499 32.28 -15.45 -30.27
CA ASN A 499 33.03 -15.86 -31.46
C ASN A 499 34.45 -15.25 -31.48
N GLY A 500 34.59 -13.98 -31.09
CA GLY A 500 35.88 -13.31 -30.95
C GLY A 500 36.78 -14.00 -29.93
N LEU A 501 36.27 -14.29 -28.73
CA LEU A 501 37.00 -15.03 -27.69
C LEU A 501 37.37 -16.44 -28.13
N MET A 502 36.48 -17.14 -28.84
CA MET A 502 36.78 -18.48 -29.37
C MET A 502 37.90 -18.44 -30.41
N ASN A 503 37.94 -17.42 -31.27
CA ASN A 503 39.01 -17.24 -32.24
C ASN A 503 40.35 -16.91 -31.57
N THR A 504 40.37 -15.97 -30.61
CA THR A 504 41.60 -15.63 -29.89
C THR A 504 42.11 -16.78 -29.04
N THR A 505 41.21 -17.59 -28.45
CA THR A 505 41.60 -18.80 -27.72
C THR A 505 42.24 -19.83 -28.65
N LYS A 506 41.68 -20.04 -29.86
CA LYS A 506 42.30 -20.92 -30.86
C LYS A 506 43.67 -20.41 -31.31
N GLU A 507 43.83 -19.11 -31.52
CA GLU A 507 45.12 -18.50 -31.84
C GLU A 507 46.13 -18.69 -30.70
N MET A 508 45.70 -18.51 -29.45
CA MET A 508 46.52 -18.75 -28.26
C MET A 508 46.98 -20.22 -28.18
N GLU A 509 46.08 -21.18 -28.37
CA GLU A 509 46.44 -22.60 -28.40
C GLU A 509 47.42 -22.95 -29.53
N ASN A 510 47.25 -22.35 -30.71
CA ASN A 510 48.18 -22.54 -31.83
C ASN A 510 49.56 -21.99 -31.49
N MET A 511 49.63 -20.78 -30.94
CA MET A 511 50.88 -20.16 -30.49
C MET A 511 51.55 -20.96 -29.37
N GLU A 512 50.78 -21.50 -28.42
CA GLU A 512 51.30 -22.39 -27.38
C GLU A 512 51.88 -23.68 -27.97
N ARG A 513 51.22 -24.28 -28.97
CA ARG A 513 51.75 -25.45 -29.69
C ARG A 513 53.05 -25.12 -30.43
N GLU A 514 53.12 -23.97 -31.10
CA GLU A 514 54.34 -23.50 -31.75
C GLU A 514 55.47 -23.28 -30.73
N ILE A 515 55.20 -22.64 -29.59
CA ILE A 515 56.17 -22.46 -28.50
C ILE A 515 56.65 -23.81 -27.97
N GLN A 516 55.75 -24.78 -27.78
CA GLN A 516 56.12 -26.12 -27.34
C GLN A 516 57.01 -26.83 -28.37
N GLN A 517 56.70 -26.70 -29.66
CA GLN A 517 57.51 -27.26 -30.73
C GLN A 517 58.90 -26.62 -30.77
N LEU A 518 58.98 -25.29 -30.75
CA LEU A 518 60.24 -24.56 -30.70
C LEU A 518 61.08 -24.92 -29.46
N LYS A 519 60.44 -25.11 -28.30
CA LYS A 519 61.13 -25.60 -27.09
C LYS A 519 61.69 -27.01 -27.29
N LYS A 520 60.94 -27.92 -27.91
CA LYS A 520 61.42 -29.28 -28.23
C LYS A 520 62.60 -29.24 -29.20
N GLU A 521 62.49 -28.46 -30.28
CA GLU A 521 63.56 -28.28 -31.27
C GLU A 521 64.82 -27.66 -30.64
N ALA A 522 64.66 -26.61 -29.82
CA ALA A 522 65.78 -26.00 -29.08
C ALA A 522 66.45 -27.00 -28.12
N HIS A 523 65.67 -27.80 -27.38
CA HIS A 523 66.22 -28.85 -26.53
C HIS A 523 66.96 -29.93 -27.32
N GLN A 524 66.42 -30.37 -28.47
CA GLN A 524 67.09 -31.33 -29.34
C GLN A 524 68.39 -30.77 -29.92
N MET A 525 68.38 -29.51 -30.38
CA MET A 525 69.58 -28.82 -30.85
C MET A 525 70.63 -28.70 -29.75
N MET A 526 70.23 -28.28 -28.54
CA MET A 526 71.11 -28.20 -27.37
C MET A 526 71.72 -29.57 -27.04
N TYR A 527 70.90 -30.62 -26.99
CA TYR A 527 71.35 -31.98 -26.73
C TYR A 527 72.34 -32.48 -27.79
N SER A 528 72.04 -32.26 -29.07
CA SER A 528 72.95 -32.63 -30.18
C SER A 528 74.27 -31.86 -30.14
N SER A 529 74.23 -30.57 -29.77
CA SER A 529 75.41 -29.74 -29.61
C SER A 529 76.26 -30.20 -28.42
N GLN A 530 75.61 -30.54 -27.29
CA GLN A 530 76.27 -31.10 -26.12
C GLN A 530 76.93 -32.45 -26.43
N GLN A 531 76.27 -33.32 -27.20
CA GLN A 531 76.88 -34.57 -27.68
C GLN A 531 78.10 -34.32 -28.58
N LYS A 532 78.01 -33.36 -29.51
CA LYS A 532 79.14 -32.96 -30.36
C LYS A 532 80.31 -32.43 -29.53
N LEU A 533 80.04 -31.60 -28.52
CA LEU A 533 81.04 -31.07 -27.60
C LEU A 533 81.72 -32.21 -26.81
N GLN A 534 80.94 -33.15 -26.28
CA GLN A 534 81.48 -34.33 -25.59
C GLN A 534 82.35 -35.18 -26.52
N ALA A 535 81.91 -35.43 -27.75
CA ALA A 535 82.69 -36.18 -28.73
C ALA A 535 83.99 -35.46 -29.12
N ALA A 536 83.94 -34.13 -29.32
CA ALA A 536 85.12 -33.32 -29.59
C ALA A 536 86.09 -33.30 -28.40
N SER A 537 85.59 -33.17 -27.17
CA SER A 537 86.38 -33.26 -25.94
C SER A 537 87.07 -34.61 -25.80
N LYS A 538 86.36 -35.71 -26.07
CA LYS A 538 86.94 -37.06 -26.07
C LYS A 538 88.04 -37.21 -27.12
N LYS A 539 87.80 -36.75 -28.36
CA LYS A 539 88.82 -36.75 -29.42
C LYS A 539 90.05 -35.94 -29.04
N TYR A 540 89.86 -34.76 -28.44
CA TYR A 540 90.96 -33.93 -27.95
C TYR A 540 91.77 -34.64 -26.85
N GLN A 541 91.11 -35.31 -25.90
CA GLN A 541 91.80 -36.10 -24.88
C GLN A 541 92.59 -37.26 -25.49
N GLU A 542 92.03 -37.95 -26.49
CA GLU A 542 92.71 -39.03 -27.20
C GLU A 542 93.93 -38.52 -27.96
N THR A 543 93.81 -37.43 -28.72
CA THR A 543 94.95 -36.84 -29.45
C THR A 543 96.01 -36.27 -28.51
N PHE A 544 95.61 -35.68 -27.38
CA PHE A 544 96.55 -35.22 -26.37
C PHE A 544 97.34 -36.37 -25.76
N LYS A 545 96.68 -37.51 -25.48
CA LYS A 545 97.34 -38.73 -25.00
C LYS A 545 98.31 -39.29 -26.04
N THR A 546 97.91 -39.39 -27.32
CA THR A 546 98.80 -39.92 -28.37
C THR A 546 99.98 -38.98 -28.63
N LEU A 547 99.78 -37.66 -28.63
CA LEU A 547 100.85 -36.68 -28.77
C LEU A 547 101.86 -36.80 -27.61
N ASN A 548 101.39 -36.92 -26.37
CA ASN A 548 102.28 -37.12 -25.22
C ASN A 548 103.06 -38.44 -25.32
N ALA A 549 102.41 -39.53 -25.72
CA ALA A 549 103.08 -40.81 -25.94
C ALA A 549 104.15 -40.73 -27.05
N GLN A 550 103.85 -40.05 -28.16
CA GLN A 550 104.82 -39.80 -29.23
C GLN A 550 105.98 -38.91 -28.75
N ARG A 551 105.69 -37.88 -27.94
CA ARG A 551 106.69 -37.01 -27.33
C ARG A 551 107.63 -37.80 -26.41
N GLU A 552 107.08 -38.67 -25.57
CA GLU A 552 107.87 -39.57 -24.71
C GLU A 552 108.72 -40.55 -25.53
N GLN A 553 108.15 -41.11 -26.60
CA GLN A 553 108.89 -42.01 -27.50
C GLN A 553 110.05 -41.30 -28.21
N LEU A 554 109.83 -40.08 -28.71
CA LEU A 554 110.89 -39.26 -29.31
C LEU A 554 111.95 -38.87 -28.28
N MET A 555 111.56 -38.43 -27.09
CA MET A 555 112.48 -38.16 -25.98
C MET A 555 113.34 -39.40 -25.66
N ALA A 556 112.73 -40.59 -25.58
CA ALA A 556 113.44 -41.84 -25.35
C ALA A 556 114.40 -42.19 -26.50
N GLN A 557 114.01 -41.95 -27.76
CA GLN A 557 114.90 -42.13 -28.91
C GLN A 557 116.09 -41.16 -28.89
N VAL A 558 115.86 -39.89 -28.53
CA VAL A 558 116.92 -38.89 -28.38
C VAL A 558 117.88 -39.25 -27.25
N ILE A 559 117.36 -39.71 -26.11
CA ILE A 559 118.19 -40.21 -25.01
C ILE A 559 119.02 -41.41 -25.47
N LYS A 560 118.42 -42.33 -26.23
CA LYS A 560 119.12 -43.50 -26.77
C LYS A 560 120.23 -43.10 -27.75
N SER A 561 119.99 -42.18 -28.68
CA SER A 561 121.03 -41.71 -29.62
C SER A 561 122.14 -40.94 -28.90
N LEU A 562 121.81 -40.09 -27.91
CA LEU A 562 122.80 -39.45 -27.04
C LEU A 562 123.65 -40.47 -26.29
N THR A 563 123.04 -41.54 -25.77
CA THR A 563 123.76 -42.61 -25.07
C THR A 563 124.71 -43.35 -26.02
N VAL A 564 124.27 -43.62 -27.25
CA VAL A 564 125.12 -44.22 -28.29
C VAL A 564 126.28 -43.30 -28.64
N SER A 565 126.04 -42.00 -28.86
CA SER A 565 127.10 -41.01 -29.11
C SER A 565 128.08 -40.90 -27.95
N PHE A 566 127.59 -40.91 -26.70
CA PHE A 566 128.44 -40.88 -25.52
C PHE A 566 129.29 -42.15 -25.39
N SER A 567 128.71 -43.33 -25.66
CA SER A 567 129.46 -44.60 -25.68
C SER A 567 130.50 -44.64 -26.81
N PHE A 568 130.21 -44.01 -27.95
CA PHE A 568 131.16 -43.87 -29.06
C PHE A 568 132.29 -42.91 -28.71
N GLU A 569 131.99 -41.77 -28.10
CA GLU A 569 133.01 -40.84 -27.58
C GLU A 569 133.90 -41.54 -26.54
N GLN A 570 133.30 -42.29 -25.62
CA GLN A 570 134.04 -43.06 -24.62
C GLN A 570 134.92 -44.14 -25.26
N HIS A 571 134.45 -44.81 -26.31
CA HIS A 571 135.24 -45.78 -27.09
C HIS A 571 136.40 -45.11 -27.84
N VAL A 572 136.17 -43.97 -28.49
CA VAL A 572 137.22 -43.20 -29.18
C VAL A 572 138.27 -42.68 -28.20
N SER A 573 137.84 -42.18 -27.04
CA SER A 573 138.73 -41.75 -25.96
C SER A 573 139.55 -42.92 -25.40
N HIS A 574 138.95 -44.11 -25.26
CA HIS A 574 139.68 -45.32 -24.86
C HIS A 574 140.70 -45.75 -25.92
N SER A 575 140.33 -45.77 -27.21
CA SER A 575 141.25 -46.10 -28.30
C SER A 575 142.38 -45.09 -28.46
N LEU A 576 142.14 -43.80 -28.20
CA LEU A 576 143.18 -42.76 -28.19
C LEU A 576 144.14 -42.94 -27.01
N ASN A 577 143.63 -43.23 -25.81
CA ASN A 577 144.48 -43.52 -24.65
C ASN A 577 145.29 -44.82 -24.85
N ASP A 578 144.72 -45.84 -25.47
CA ASP A 578 145.44 -47.07 -25.81
C ASP A 578 146.51 -46.81 -26.89
N PHE A 579 146.23 -45.96 -27.88
CA PHE A 579 147.20 -45.54 -28.88
C PHE A 579 148.33 -44.70 -28.27
N GLU A 580 148.01 -43.78 -27.36
CA GLU A 580 149.00 -43.01 -26.60
C GLU A 580 149.88 -43.95 -25.75
N ARG A 581 149.29 -44.96 -25.12
CA ARG A 581 150.03 -46.00 -24.38
C ARG A 581 150.95 -46.82 -25.29
N GLN A 582 150.49 -47.20 -26.49
CA GLN A 582 151.29 -47.94 -27.47
C GLN A 582 152.44 -47.09 -28.02
N CYS A 583 152.24 -45.79 -28.24
CA CYS A 583 153.32 -44.87 -28.61
C CYS A 583 154.34 -44.68 -27.48
N GLN A 584 153.89 -44.71 -26.22
CA GLN A 584 154.79 -44.65 -25.05
C GLN A 584 155.62 -45.94 -24.90
N GLU A 585 155.01 -47.12 -25.11
CA GLU A 585 155.70 -48.43 -25.07
C GLU A 585 156.75 -48.57 -26.21
N GLU A 586 156.49 -48.03 -27.40
CA GLU A 586 157.45 -47.99 -28.51
C GLU A 586 158.60 -46.97 -28.27
N LEU A 587 158.33 -45.86 -27.56
CA LEU A 587 159.37 -44.90 -27.16
C LEU A 587 160.31 -45.49 -26.09
N ASP A 588 159.76 -46.26 -25.15
CA ASP A 588 160.54 -46.96 -24.13
C ASP A 588 161.37 -48.11 -24.75
N ASN A 589 160.87 -48.81 -25.77
CA ASN A 589 161.62 -49.83 -26.50
C ASN A 589 162.80 -49.28 -27.33
N LEU A 590 162.73 -48.02 -27.78
CA LEU A 590 163.84 -47.37 -28.49
C LEU A 590 164.98 -46.88 -27.56
N THR A 591 164.78 -46.87 -26.24
CA THR A 591 165.80 -46.45 -25.26
C THR A 591 166.57 -47.61 -24.61
N ALA A 592 166.28 -48.87 -24.98
CA ALA A 592 166.86 -50.07 -24.36
C ALA A 592 167.86 -50.88 -25.22
N ILE A 593 168.31 -50.37 -26.39
CA ILE A 593 169.34 -51.04 -27.24
C ILE A 593 170.53 -50.10 -27.52
N GLU A 594 171.12 -49.57 -26.44
CA GLU A 594 172.57 -49.31 -26.33
C GLU A 594 173.07 -50.05 -25.08
N PHE A 595 173.37 -51.35 -25.22
CA PHE A 595 174.54 -52.04 -24.65
C PHE A 595 174.67 -53.45 -25.25
#